data_AF-A0A915UCP1-F1
#
_entry.id   AF-A0A915UCP1-F1
#
_cell.length_a   1.000
_cell.length_b   1.000
_cell.length_c   1.000
_cell.angle_alpha   90.00
_cell.angle_beta   90.00
_cell.angle_gamma   90.00
#
_symmetry.space_group_name_H-M   'P 1'
#
loop_
_entity.id
_entity.type
_entity.pdbx_description
1 polymer ?
#
loop_
_entity_poly.entity_id
_entity_poly.type
_entity_poly.pdbx_seq_one_letter_code
_entity_poly.pdbx_strand_id
1 'polypeptide(L)'
;MPDAALAKHPDVGGAWATRLPPPGPEGEDGPWEDRRVRFASRLFVAAVAALVASCASRQQPPRPTPPPVARPGTGVPTTPPPPAPVLPPSGDLVLRIETGARGTGQVEAVPLEAYVRDVVVGEIAVAPQDGSLAGQAYAAQAIVARTYALAVRGRHAAEGFDLCSTTHCQVYVRDQWRRSRWASEVDAAVTRTRGQYLSSAGRPIEAVFHAHCGGHTSAAVEVWRTAGAPYLRGVEDPYCVREQSGDWSSRLELEAVRAALNRRPRTEVGDRLDGVQVLRRDAGGRVVELVLSGARSPVVTAEDFRLAVIAAAGVRSLRSTRFEVARHGTALVFTGRGSGHGVGLCQVGLLGRLRAGQTVAQVLGAYYAGVDLSRLGGT
;
A
#
# COMPACT_ATOMS: atom_id res chain seq x y z
N MET A 1 -17.39 -30.31 16.87
CA MET A 1 -17.46 -30.68 15.44
C MET A 1 -18.90 -31.04 15.12
N PRO A 2 -19.43 -30.68 13.95
CA PRO A 2 -18.97 -29.68 12.97
C PRO A 2 -20.05 -28.57 12.85
N ASP A 3 -20.04 -27.51 12.04
CA ASP A 3 -19.24 -27.04 10.91
C ASP A 3 -19.67 -25.57 10.65
N ALA A 4 -18.74 -24.68 10.30
CA ALA A 4 -19.03 -23.46 9.52
C ALA A 4 -17.73 -22.80 9.07
N ALA A 5 -17.08 -23.44 8.10
CA ALA A 5 -15.96 -22.89 7.35
C ALA A 5 -16.41 -21.72 6.48
N LEU A 6 -15.82 -20.53 6.68
CA LEU A 6 -15.89 -19.43 5.72
C LEU A 6 -14.67 -19.52 4.78
N ALA A 7 -14.82 -20.36 3.76
CA ALA A 7 -13.96 -20.34 2.58
C ALA A 7 -14.29 -19.10 1.72
N LYS A 8 -13.27 -18.35 1.31
CA LYS A 8 -13.41 -17.30 0.29
C LYS A 8 -13.12 -17.91 -1.08
N HIS A 9 -14.12 -17.90 -1.95
CA HIS A 9 -14.00 -18.19 -3.37
C HIS A 9 -13.01 -17.23 -4.06
N PRO A 10 -12.25 -17.71 -5.05
CA PRO A 10 -11.52 -16.87 -5.98
C PRO A 10 -12.48 -16.44 -7.09
N ASP A 11 -12.69 -15.15 -7.28
CA ASP A 11 -13.30 -14.64 -8.51
C ASP A 11 -12.46 -13.50 -9.06
N VAL A 12 -11.73 -13.84 -10.12
CA VAL A 12 -11.04 -12.92 -11.03
C VAL A 12 -11.73 -13.03 -12.39
N GLY A 13 -12.41 -11.96 -12.78
CA GLY A 13 -12.41 -11.41 -14.14
C GLY A 13 -13.12 -12.16 -15.28
N GLY A 14 -14.11 -11.47 -15.87
CA GLY A 14 -14.22 -11.35 -17.33
C GLY A 14 -15.60 -11.60 -17.94
N ALA A 15 -16.24 -10.55 -18.47
CA ALA A 15 -16.95 -10.55 -19.76
C ALA A 15 -17.52 -9.15 -20.07
N TRP A 16 -17.04 -8.54 -21.16
CA TRP A 16 -17.73 -7.45 -21.86
C TRP A 16 -18.38 -8.02 -23.12
N ALA A 17 -19.55 -7.47 -23.47
CA ALA A 17 -20.31 -7.58 -24.73
C ALA A 17 -21.22 -8.81 -24.97
N THR A 18 -22.51 -8.62 -24.69
CA THR A 18 -23.62 -9.18 -25.49
C THR A 18 -24.72 -8.11 -25.67
N ARG A 19 -25.30 -8.10 -26.88
CA ARG A 19 -26.26 -7.11 -27.41
C ARG A 19 -27.54 -7.03 -26.57
N LEU A 20 -28.03 -5.81 -26.32
CA LEU A 20 -29.38 -5.57 -25.81
C LEU A 20 -30.40 -5.54 -26.98
N PRO A 21 -31.61 -6.07 -26.79
CA PRO A 21 -32.71 -5.95 -27.76
C PRO A 21 -33.33 -4.54 -27.71
N PRO A 22 -34.03 -4.10 -28.78
CA PRO A 22 -34.58 -2.75 -28.84
C PRO A 22 -35.74 -2.56 -27.86
N PRO A 23 -35.90 -1.38 -27.24
CA PRO A 23 -37.12 -1.04 -26.51
C PRO A 23 -38.24 -0.69 -27.49
N GLY A 24 -39.40 -1.33 -27.31
CA GLY A 24 -40.67 -0.91 -27.92
C GLY A 24 -41.25 0.34 -27.23
N PRO A 25 -42.25 1.00 -27.86
CA PRO A 25 -42.59 2.39 -27.55
C PRO A 25 -43.68 2.55 -26.47
N GLU A 26 -43.93 3.82 -26.15
CA GLU A 26 -45.04 4.40 -25.38
C GLU A 26 -44.77 4.57 -23.86
N GLY A 27 -44.97 5.74 -23.24
CA GLY A 27 -45.66 6.96 -23.68
C GLY A 27 -45.16 8.21 -22.93
N GLU A 28 -45.42 9.33 -23.57
CA GLU A 28 -45.18 10.70 -23.11
C GLU A 28 -46.09 11.06 -21.92
N ASP A 29 -45.59 11.89 -20.99
CA ASP A 29 -46.28 13.10 -20.51
C ASP A 29 -45.48 13.82 -19.40
N GLY A 30 -45.02 15.04 -19.70
CA GLY A 30 -45.03 16.17 -18.76
C GLY A 30 -43.73 16.55 -18.04
N PRO A 31 -43.44 17.86 -17.84
CA PRO A 31 -42.09 18.40 -17.76
C PRO A 31 -41.63 18.65 -16.31
N TRP A 32 -40.35 18.38 -16.01
CA TRP A 32 -39.71 18.85 -14.78
C TRP A 32 -38.81 20.05 -15.11
N GLU A 33 -39.14 21.18 -14.49
CA GLU A 33 -38.45 22.45 -14.63
C GLU A 33 -37.10 22.49 -13.90
N ASP A 34 -36.20 23.22 -14.54
CA ASP A 34 -34.90 23.72 -14.11
C ASP A 34 -34.95 24.39 -12.71
N ARG A 35 -34.18 23.88 -11.74
CA ARG A 35 -33.84 24.62 -10.52
C ARG A 35 -32.33 24.60 -10.27
N ARG A 36 -31.67 25.54 -10.94
CA ARG A 36 -30.38 26.12 -10.57
C ARG A 36 -30.46 26.69 -9.14
N VAL A 37 -29.71 26.12 -8.21
CA VAL A 37 -29.43 26.77 -6.92
C VAL A 37 -28.15 27.59 -7.08
N ARG A 38 -28.33 28.91 -7.25
CA ARG A 38 -27.26 29.91 -7.15
C ARG A 38 -26.95 30.14 -5.67
N PHE A 39 -25.71 29.91 -5.26
CA PHE A 39 -25.22 30.34 -3.95
C PHE A 39 -25.06 31.86 -3.95
N ALA A 40 -25.88 32.55 -3.15
CA ALA A 40 -25.72 33.96 -2.86
C ALA A 40 -24.49 34.14 -1.95
N SER A 41 -23.49 34.85 -2.47
CA SER A 41 -22.36 35.39 -1.71
C SER A 41 -22.45 36.90 -1.77
N ARG A 42 -22.63 37.56 -0.61
CA ARG A 42 -22.21 38.95 -0.34
C ARG A 42 -22.59 39.39 1.08
N LEU A 43 -21.65 40.16 1.66
CA LEU A 43 -21.74 41.06 2.83
C LEU A 43 -21.45 40.45 4.21
N PHE A 44 -20.19 40.59 4.65
CA PHE A 44 -19.88 41.36 5.87
C PHE A 44 -18.40 41.76 5.88
N VAL A 45 -18.13 43.02 5.53
CA VAL A 45 -16.87 43.74 5.81
C VAL A 45 -17.27 45.02 6.54
N ALA A 46 -16.47 45.38 7.56
CA ALA A 46 -16.37 46.66 8.27
C ALA A 46 -16.93 46.70 9.71
N ALA A 47 -16.00 46.54 10.66
CA ALA A 47 -15.88 47.14 12.00
C ALA A 47 -15.01 46.15 12.80
N VAL A 48 -13.73 46.39 13.12
CA VAL A 48 -13.23 47.43 14.00
C VAL A 48 -11.77 47.72 13.65
N ALA A 49 -11.50 48.92 13.15
CA ALA A 49 -10.18 49.53 13.11
C ALA A 49 -10.28 50.88 13.84
N ALA A 50 -10.13 50.84 15.16
CA ALA A 50 -9.83 52.01 16.00
C ALA A 50 -9.58 51.54 17.44
N LEU A 51 -8.32 51.22 17.76
CA LEU A 51 -7.69 51.33 19.09
C LEU A 51 -6.22 50.93 18.95
N VAL A 52 -5.46 51.74 18.19
CA VAL A 52 -4.00 51.75 18.23
C VAL A 52 -3.60 53.11 18.79
N ALA A 53 -3.57 53.22 20.12
CA ALA A 53 -2.77 54.19 20.85
C ALA A 53 -2.78 53.80 22.33
N SER A 54 -1.58 53.74 22.92
CA SER A 54 -1.31 53.61 24.36
C SER A 54 -1.25 52.19 24.94
N CYS A 55 -0.08 51.56 24.81
CA CYS A 55 0.69 51.02 25.94
C CYS A 55 2.05 50.55 25.43
N ALA A 56 3.02 51.47 25.42
CA ALA A 56 4.43 51.14 25.32
C ALA A 56 4.94 50.62 26.68
N SER A 57 5.95 49.75 26.60
CA SER A 57 6.80 49.22 27.69
C SER A 57 6.27 48.01 28.49
N ARG A 58 6.43 46.82 27.91
CA ARG A 58 6.94 45.68 28.68
C ARG A 58 8.14 45.12 27.94
N GLN A 59 9.30 45.25 28.56
CA GLN A 59 10.55 44.68 28.08
C GLN A 59 10.42 43.15 28.03
N GLN A 60 10.73 42.59 26.87
CA GLN A 60 10.79 41.15 26.67
C GLN A 60 12.06 40.63 27.37
N PRO A 61 11.99 39.63 28.26
CA PRO A 61 13.18 39.09 28.88
C PRO A 61 14.09 38.46 27.81
N PRO A 62 15.43 38.54 27.95
CA PRO A 62 16.35 37.99 26.97
C PRO A 62 16.14 36.48 26.84
N ARG A 63 16.14 35.99 25.59
CA ARG A 63 16.13 34.55 25.32
C ARG A 63 17.40 33.91 25.91
N PRO A 64 17.31 32.77 26.62
CA PRO A 64 18.50 32.05 27.02
C PRO A 64 19.29 31.61 25.78
N THR A 65 20.58 31.94 25.76
CA THR A 65 21.53 31.44 24.76
C THR A 65 21.56 29.91 24.80
N PRO A 66 21.43 29.22 23.66
CA PRO A 66 21.66 27.78 23.63
C PRO A 66 23.12 27.49 24.02
N PRO A 67 23.38 26.38 24.75
CA PRO A 67 24.75 25.99 25.06
C PRO A 67 25.53 25.77 23.75
N PRO A 68 26.85 26.01 23.75
CA PRO A 68 27.68 25.79 22.57
C PRO A 68 27.54 24.34 22.11
N VAL A 69 27.19 24.16 20.84
CA VAL A 69 27.19 22.85 20.19
C VAL A 69 28.61 22.32 20.26
N ALA A 70 28.81 21.25 21.03
CA ALA A 70 30.04 20.49 21.02
C ALA A 70 30.31 20.05 19.57
N ARG A 71 31.49 20.42 19.05
CA ARG A 71 32.00 19.87 17.78
C ARG A 71 31.90 18.34 17.87
N PRO A 72 31.39 17.64 16.84
CA PRO A 72 31.39 16.19 16.85
C PRO A 72 32.84 15.72 17.00
N GLY A 73 33.09 15.05 18.12
CA GLY A 73 34.34 14.34 18.36
C GLY A 73 34.57 13.34 17.23
N THR A 74 35.85 13.19 16.90
CA THR A 74 36.43 12.17 16.04
C THR A 74 35.69 10.84 16.09
N GLY A 75 35.47 10.28 14.89
CA GLY A 75 34.59 9.15 14.62
C GLY A 75 34.71 7.99 15.59
N VAL A 76 33.55 7.52 16.04
CA VAL A 76 33.39 6.14 16.49
C VAL A 76 33.81 5.25 15.30
N PRO A 77 34.72 4.28 15.48
CA PRO A 77 35.00 3.31 14.44
C PRO A 77 33.72 2.50 14.20
N THR A 78 32.95 2.87 13.18
CA THR A 78 31.88 2.02 12.66
C THR A 78 32.60 0.85 12.02
N THR A 79 32.64 -0.28 12.73
CA THR A 79 33.06 -1.54 12.13
C THR A 79 32.19 -1.72 10.87
N PRO A 80 32.78 -1.92 9.68
CA PRO A 80 31.99 -2.11 8.47
C PRO A 80 31.05 -3.30 8.72
N PRO A 81 29.77 -3.20 8.30
CA PRO A 81 28.84 -4.30 8.48
C PRO A 81 29.44 -5.56 7.83
N PRO A 82 29.23 -6.74 8.45
CA PRO A 82 29.75 -7.99 7.90
C PRO A 82 29.32 -8.14 6.43
N PRO A 83 30.17 -8.73 5.58
CA PRO A 83 29.85 -8.93 4.18
C PRO A 83 28.52 -9.68 4.06
N ALA A 84 27.68 -9.24 3.12
CA ALA A 84 26.39 -9.86 2.90
C ALA A 84 26.58 -11.35 2.55
N PRO A 85 25.75 -12.25 3.10
CA PRO A 85 25.85 -13.67 2.77
C PRO A 85 25.62 -13.87 1.28
N VAL A 86 26.49 -14.66 0.65
CA VAL A 86 26.33 -15.06 -0.76
C VAL A 86 25.09 -15.93 -0.87
N LEU A 87 24.12 -15.50 -1.65
CA LEU A 87 22.90 -16.26 -1.89
C LEU A 87 23.20 -17.41 -2.87
N PRO A 88 22.61 -18.60 -2.65
CA PRO A 88 22.80 -19.73 -3.55
C PRO A 88 22.23 -19.44 -4.94
N PRO A 89 22.63 -20.20 -5.97
CA PRO A 89 22.04 -20.11 -7.30
C PRO A 89 20.50 -20.25 -7.24
N SER A 90 19.82 -19.52 -8.12
CA SER A 90 18.35 -19.50 -8.22
C SER A 90 17.70 -20.90 -8.32
N GLY A 91 18.35 -21.86 -8.99
CA GLY A 91 17.84 -23.22 -9.16
C GLY A 91 17.86 -24.07 -7.88
N ASP A 92 18.70 -23.71 -6.92
CA ASP A 92 18.95 -24.50 -5.71
C ASP A 92 18.19 -23.94 -4.50
N LEU A 93 17.59 -22.75 -4.64
CA LEU A 93 16.85 -22.11 -3.56
C LEU A 93 15.40 -22.63 -3.54
N VAL A 94 15.07 -23.35 -2.47
CA VAL A 94 13.72 -23.86 -2.17
C VAL A 94 13.15 -23.09 -0.98
N LEU A 95 11.90 -22.65 -1.12
CA LEU A 95 11.13 -21.98 -0.08
C LEU A 95 10.14 -22.96 0.55
N ARG A 96 9.96 -22.87 1.86
CA ARG A 96 8.88 -23.55 2.59
C ARG A 96 7.67 -22.62 2.65
N ILE A 97 6.60 -22.92 1.92
CA ILE A 97 5.42 -22.07 1.82
C ILE A 97 4.25 -22.70 2.54
N GLU A 98 3.62 -21.98 3.46
CA GLU A 98 2.33 -22.38 4.01
C GLU A 98 1.21 -22.02 3.02
N THR A 99 0.47 -23.04 2.55
CA THR A 99 -0.70 -22.91 1.67
C THR A 99 -2.00 -23.06 2.47
N GLY A 100 -2.93 -22.13 2.27
CA GLY A 100 -4.23 -22.12 2.95
C GLY A 100 -4.37 -21.01 4.00
N ALA A 101 -5.23 -21.22 5.00
CA ALA A 101 -5.40 -20.27 6.10
C ALA A 101 -4.19 -20.34 7.05
N ARG A 102 -3.70 -19.17 7.47
CA ARG A 102 -2.51 -19.07 8.30
C ARG A 102 -2.67 -19.83 9.62
N GLY A 103 -1.67 -20.64 9.96
CA GLY A 103 -1.63 -21.44 11.19
C GLY A 103 -2.37 -22.78 11.09
N THR A 104 -3.09 -23.02 9.99
CA THR A 104 -3.81 -24.28 9.72
C THR A 104 -3.53 -24.80 8.31
N GLY A 105 -2.57 -24.21 7.61
CA GLY A 105 -2.23 -24.53 6.23
C GLY A 105 -1.32 -25.75 6.10
N GLN A 106 -1.07 -26.17 4.87
CA GLN A 106 -0.06 -27.19 4.55
C GLN A 106 1.26 -26.52 4.22
N VAL A 107 2.38 -27.07 4.68
CA VAL A 107 3.71 -26.54 4.35
C VAL A 107 4.28 -27.31 3.18
N GLU A 108 4.65 -26.58 2.13
CA GLU A 108 5.13 -27.15 0.88
C GLU A 108 6.52 -26.61 0.53
N ALA A 109 7.39 -27.49 0.02
CA ALA A 109 8.68 -27.10 -0.53
C ALA A 109 8.51 -26.67 -1.99
N VAL A 110 8.82 -25.41 -2.30
CA VAL A 110 8.61 -24.82 -3.63
C VAL A 110 9.92 -24.18 -4.12
N PRO A 111 10.45 -24.57 -5.30
CA PRO A 111 11.59 -23.89 -5.90
C PRO A 111 11.28 -22.40 -6.13
N LEU A 112 12.25 -21.51 -5.87
CA LEU A 112 12.06 -20.06 -5.93
C LEU A 112 11.43 -19.59 -7.25
N GLU A 113 11.90 -20.08 -8.38
CA GLU A 113 11.38 -19.67 -9.70
C GLU A 113 10.00 -20.24 -10.01
N ALA A 114 9.61 -21.36 -9.40
CA ALA A 114 8.24 -21.86 -9.49
C ALA A 114 7.30 -20.99 -8.64
N TYR A 115 7.73 -20.65 -7.42
CA TYR A 115 7.02 -19.71 -6.55
C TYR A 115 6.80 -18.36 -7.23
N VAL A 116 7.84 -17.77 -7.83
CA VAL A 116 7.74 -16.48 -8.53
C VAL A 116 6.76 -16.55 -9.71
N ARG A 117 6.76 -17.63 -10.50
CA ARG A 117 5.79 -17.82 -11.60
C ARG A 117 4.35 -17.78 -11.12
N ASP A 118 4.08 -18.45 -10.00
CA ASP A 118 2.74 -18.46 -9.42
C ASP A 118 2.37 -17.07 -8.87
N VAL A 119 3.25 -16.43 -8.10
CA VAL A 119 2.96 -15.15 -7.45
C VAL A 119 2.65 -14.03 -8.45
N VAL A 120 3.40 -13.90 -9.54
CA VAL A 120 3.29 -12.71 -10.41
C VAL A 120 1.89 -12.53 -11.01
N VAL A 121 1.19 -13.61 -11.35
CA VAL A 121 -0.16 -13.53 -11.92
C VAL A 121 -1.21 -13.19 -10.87
N GLY A 122 -1.00 -13.61 -9.63
CA GLY A 122 -1.90 -13.28 -8.51
C GLY A 122 -1.76 -11.85 -8.04
N GLU A 123 -0.57 -11.26 -8.24
CA GLU A 123 -0.25 -9.93 -7.72
C GLU A 123 -0.58 -8.81 -8.70
N ILE A 124 -0.28 -8.96 -10.00
CA ILE A 124 -0.55 -7.92 -11.00
C ILE A 124 -1.45 -8.42 -12.13
N ALA A 125 -2.55 -7.71 -12.35
CA ALA A 125 -3.44 -7.94 -13.48
C ALA A 125 -3.08 -6.99 -14.63
N VAL A 126 -2.75 -7.57 -15.80
CA VAL A 126 -2.57 -6.82 -17.05
C VAL A 126 -3.85 -6.94 -17.88
N ALA A 127 -4.45 -5.81 -18.21
CA ALA A 127 -5.68 -5.77 -18.99
C ALA A 127 -5.42 -6.12 -20.47
N PRO A 128 -6.37 -6.72 -21.20
CA PRO A 128 -6.15 -7.18 -22.59
C PRO A 128 -5.62 -6.10 -23.53
N GLN A 129 -6.06 -4.85 -23.37
CA GLN A 129 -5.61 -3.71 -24.17
C GLN A 129 -4.13 -3.36 -23.96
N ASP A 130 -3.52 -3.80 -22.86
CA ASP A 130 -2.12 -3.56 -22.52
C ASP A 130 -1.23 -4.77 -22.83
N GLY A 131 -1.67 -5.64 -23.73
CA GLY A 131 -0.98 -6.90 -24.00
C GLY A 131 0.45 -6.78 -24.47
N SER A 132 0.77 -5.72 -25.22
CA SER A 132 2.15 -5.43 -25.62
C SER A 132 3.09 -5.15 -24.44
N LEU A 133 2.54 -4.78 -23.28
CA LEU A 133 3.28 -4.49 -22.06
C LEU A 133 3.32 -5.66 -21.08
N ALA A 134 2.51 -6.71 -21.30
CA ALA A 134 2.37 -7.83 -20.37
C ALA A 134 3.72 -8.44 -19.99
N GLY A 135 4.57 -8.74 -20.98
CA GLY A 135 5.91 -9.29 -20.73
C GLY A 135 6.83 -8.39 -19.91
N GLN A 136 6.71 -7.07 -20.01
CA GLN A 136 7.50 -6.10 -19.23
C GLN A 136 6.93 -5.94 -17.81
N ALA A 137 5.60 -5.88 -17.68
CA ALA A 137 4.91 -5.78 -16.40
C ALA A 137 5.19 -7.01 -15.53
N TYR A 138 5.08 -8.22 -16.09
CA TYR A 138 5.40 -9.46 -15.37
C TYR A 138 6.89 -9.59 -15.08
N ALA A 139 7.78 -9.05 -15.93
CA ALA A 139 9.22 -9.05 -15.64
C ALA A 139 9.54 -8.16 -14.42
N ALA A 140 8.97 -6.96 -14.36
CA ALA A 140 9.11 -6.07 -13.20
C ALA A 140 8.55 -6.71 -11.93
N GLN A 141 7.34 -7.28 -12.00
CA GLN A 141 6.71 -7.96 -10.87
C GLN A 141 7.50 -9.21 -10.45
N ALA A 142 8.10 -9.96 -11.38
CA ALA A 142 8.92 -11.13 -11.06
C ALA A 142 10.18 -10.74 -10.27
N ILE A 143 10.87 -9.68 -10.67
CA ILE A 143 12.03 -9.16 -9.94
C ILE A 143 11.61 -8.74 -8.53
N VAL A 144 10.52 -7.98 -8.40
CA VAL A 144 10.00 -7.52 -7.09
C VAL A 144 9.57 -8.69 -6.22
N ALA A 145 8.80 -9.64 -6.76
CA ALA A 145 8.31 -10.80 -6.03
C ALA A 145 9.47 -11.66 -5.50
N ARG A 146 10.46 -11.95 -6.36
CA ARG A 146 11.68 -12.69 -6.00
C ARG A 146 12.47 -11.97 -4.92
N THR A 147 12.65 -10.67 -5.09
CA THR A 147 13.39 -9.83 -4.14
C THR A 147 12.76 -9.88 -2.75
N TYR A 148 11.44 -9.68 -2.67
CA TYR A 148 10.71 -9.75 -1.42
C TYR A 148 10.83 -11.15 -0.79
N ALA A 149 10.63 -12.21 -1.57
CA ALA A 149 10.74 -13.59 -1.08
C ALA A 149 12.12 -13.90 -0.49
N LEU A 150 13.19 -13.38 -1.10
CA LEU A 150 14.55 -13.49 -0.58
C LEU A 150 14.76 -12.69 0.71
N ALA A 151 14.23 -11.46 0.78
CA ALA A 151 14.40 -10.58 1.93
C ALA A 151 13.67 -11.06 3.19
N VAL A 152 12.49 -11.67 3.03
CA VAL A 152 11.66 -12.15 4.15
C VAL A 152 11.69 -13.66 4.33
N ARG A 153 12.63 -14.35 3.70
CA ARG A 153 12.83 -15.79 3.92
C ARG A 153 13.08 -16.07 5.40
N GLY A 154 12.43 -17.10 5.95
CA GLY A 154 12.45 -17.39 7.39
C GLY A 154 11.60 -16.46 8.25
N ARG A 155 10.73 -15.61 7.68
CA ARG A 155 9.82 -14.74 8.45
C ARG A 155 8.92 -15.52 9.42
N HIS A 156 8.62 -16.77 9.07
CA HIS A 156 7.82 -17.69 9.89
C HIS A 156 8.66 -18.88 10.41
N ALA A 157 9.96 -18.66 10.65
CA ALA A 157 10.86 -19.73 11.09
C ALA A 157 10.40 -20.37 12.42
N ALA A 158 9.77 -19.58 13.31
CA ALA A 158 9.21 -20.08 14.56
C ALA A 158 8.01 -21.01 14.32
N GLU A 159 7.26 -20.80 13.25
CA GLU A 159 6.14 -21.63 12.80
C GLU A 159 6.57 -22.76 11.84
N GLY A 160 7.85 -22.84 11.48
CA GLY A 160 8.42 -23.92 10.67
C GLY A 160 8.34 -23.73 9.15
N PHE A 161 8.09 -22.52 8.65
CA PHE A 161 8.04 -22.20 7.22
C PHE A 161 8.66 -20.83 6.90
N ASP A 162 8.86 -20.51 5.61
CA ASP A 162 9.47 -19.25 5.18
C ASP A 162 8.41 -18.16 4.98
N LEU A 163 7.39 -18.42 4.14
CA LEU A 163 6.33 -17.47 3.78
C LEU A 163 4.95 -18.12 3.80
N CYS A 164 3.89 -17.34 4.01
CA CYS A 164 2.50 -17.80 3.85
C CYS A 164 1.90 -17.39 2.49
N SER A 165 0.88 -18.08 2.03
CA SER A 165 0.24 -17.87 0.71
C SER A 165 -0.76 -16.71 0.64
N THR A 166 -0.81 -15.85 1.65
CA THR A 166 -1.79 -14.74 1.77
C THR A 166 -1.12 -13.39 1.57
N THR A 167 -1.93 -12.32 1.49
CA THR A 167 -1.47 -10.93 1.40
C THR A 167 -0.61 -10.46 2.59
N HIS A 168 -0.46 -11.27 3.63
CA HIS A 168 0.53 -11.02 4.69
C HIS A 168 1.98 -11.18 4.21
N CYS A 169 2.21 -12.10 3.27
CA CYS A 169 3.47 -12.22 2.54
C CYS A 169 3.24 -11.90 1.07
N GLN A 170 2.82 -12.88 0.27
CA GLN A 170 2.44 -12.71 -1.14
C GLN A 170 1.34 -13.72 -1.48
N VAL A 171 0.45 -13.35 -2.39
CA VAL A 171 -0.62 -14.21 -2.87
C VAL A 171 -0.02 -15.33 -3.72
N TYR A 172 0.03 -16.52 -3.15
CA TYR A 172 0.53 -17.73 -3.81
C TYR A 172 -0.62 -18.70 -4.03
N VAL A 173 -0.88 -19.04 -5.29
CA VAL A 173 -1.78 -20.13 -5.66
C VAL A 173 -1.04 -20.98 -6.68
N ARG A 174 -0.83 -22.25 -6.34
CA ARG A 174 -0.07 -23.17 -7.19
C ARG A 174 -0.69 -23.31 -8.58
N ASP A 175 0.18 -23.27 -9.58
CA ASP A 175 -0.11 -23.45 -11.01
C ASP A 175 -1.12 -22.44 -11.59
N GLN A 176 -1.45 -21.35 -10.88
CA GLN A 176 -2.45 -20.39 -11.35
C GLN A 176 -2.04 -19.70 -12.66
N TRP A 177 -0.74 -19.52 -12.87
CA TRP A 177 -0.22 -18.88 -14.07
C TRP A 177 -0.57 -19.66 -15.35
N ARG A 178 -0.70 -20.99 -15.27
CA ARG A 178 -1.05 -21.84 -16.40
C ARG A 178 -2.46 -21.59 -16.93
N ARG A 179 -3.34 -21.08 -16.08
CA ARG A 179 -4.73 -20.72 -16.40
C ARG A 179 -4.85 -19.26 -16.87
N SER A 180 -3.77 -18.50 -16.78
CA SER A 180 -3.74 -17.11 -17.23
C SER A 180 -3.77 -17.04 -18.75
N ARG A 181 -4.51 -16.07 -19.29
CA ARG A 181 -4.39 -15.71 -20.71
C ARG A 181 -2.99 -15.23 -21.10
N TRP A 182 -2.18 -14.86 -20.10
CA TRP A 182 -0.81 -14.38 -20.26
C TRP A 182 0.23 -15.44 -19.90
N ALA A 183 -0.11 -16.74 -19.91
CA ALA A 183 0.77 -17.81 -19.46
C ALA A 183 2.14 -17.79 -20.16
N SER A 184 2.16 -17.55 -21.48
CA SER A 184 3.39 -17.45 -22.27
C SER A 184 4.25 -16.26 -21.87
N GLU A 185 3.64 -15.09 -21.72
CA GLU A 185 4.32 -13.85 -21.33
C GLU A 185 4.88 -13.93 -19.91
N VAL A 186 4.14 -14.57 -19.00
CA VAL A 186 4.56 -14.84 -17.62
C VAL A 186 5.77 -15.76 -17.60
N ASP A 187 5.70 -16.92 -18.28
CA ASP A 187 6.82 -17.87 -18.28
C ASP A 187 8.07 -17.27 -18.93
N ALA A 188 7.91 -16.55 -20.04
CA ALA A 188 9.01 -15.84 -20.70
C ALA A 188 9.60 -14.73 -19.81
N ALA A 189 8.76 -13.96 -19.10
CA ALA A 189 9.20 -12.91 -18.20
C ALA A 189 9.98 -13.44 -16.99
N VAL A 190 9.48 -14.49 -16.34
CA VAL A 190 10.16 -15.12 -15.20
C VAL A 190 11.46 -15.77 -15.65
N THR A 191 11.46 -16.46 -16.81
CA THR A 191 12.67 -17.08 -17.35
C THR A 191 13.75 -16.04 -17.69
N ARG A 192 13.38 -14.94 -18.34
CA ARG A 192 14.33 -13.86 -18.70
C ARG A 192 14.92 -13.15 -17.48
N THR A 193 14.11 -13.02 -16.42
CA THR A 193 14.51 -12.37 -15.16
C THR A 193 14.99 -13.38 -14.10
N ARG A 194 15.27 -14.63 -14.50
CA ARG A 194 15.67 -15.68 -13.56
C ARG A 194 16.82 -15.24 -12.68
N GLY A 195 16.64 -15.39 -11.37
CA GLY A 195 17.61 -15.00 -10.36
C GLY A 195 17.85 -13.50 -10.21
N GLN A 196 17.21 -12.61 -10.97
CA GLN A 196 17.37 -11.17 -10.80
C GLN A 196 16.58 -10.67 -9.58
N TYR A 197 17.23 -9.84 -8.77
CA TYR A 197 16.64 -9.25 -7.56
C TYR A 197 17.20 -7.84 -7.30
N LEU A 198 16.48 -7.02 -6.54
CA LEU A 198 16.94 -5.70 -6.12
C LEU A 198 17.68 -5.81 -4.78
N SER A 199 18.83 -5.16 -4.70
CA SER A 199 19.68 -5.19 -3.51
C SER A 199 20.13 -3.81 -3.07
N SER A 200 20.40 -3.66 -1.78
CA SER A 200 21.05 -2.49 -1.21
C SER A 200 22.13 -2.99 -0.24
N ALA A 201 23.35 -2.46 -0.38
CA ALA A 201 24.52 -2.93 0.38
C ALA A 201 24.70 -4.47 0.31
N GLY A 202 24.56 -5.05 -0.88
CA GLY A 202 24.72 -6.49 -1.13
C GLY A 202 23.62 -7.39 -0.58
N ARG A 203 22.57 -6.84 0.05
CA ARG A 203 21.45 -7.61 0.60
C ARG A 203 20.16 -7.38 -0.20
N PRO A 204 19.31 -8.40 -0.38
CA PRO A 204 17.95 -8.20 -0.92
C PRO A 204 17.20 -7.16 -0.10
N ILE A 205 16.53 -6.24 -0.78
CA ILE A 205 15.69 -5.23 -0.13
C ILE A 205 14.31 -5.82 0.20
N GLU A 206 13.60 -5.26 1.18
CA GLU A 206 12.17 -5.52 1.34
C GLU A 206 11.38 -4.81 0.21
N ALA A 207 11.30 -5.46 -0.96
CA ALA A 207 10.64 -4.94 -2.16
C ALA A 207 9.11 -5.00 -2.06
N VAL A 208 8.54 -4.19 -1.18
CA VAL A 208 7.09 -4.06 -0.99
C VAL A 208 6.42 -3.34 -2.16
N PHE A 209 5.18 -3.71 -2.46
CA PHE A 209 4.41 -3.15 -3.57
C PHE A 209 2.92 -3.10 -3.24
N HIS A 210 2.18 -2.25 -3.96
CA HIS A 210 0.76 -2.05 -3.73
C HIS A 210 0.03 -1.68 -5.03
N ALA A 211 -1.30 -1.83 -5.02
CA ALA A 211 -2.12 -1.62 -6.22
C ALA A 211 -2.05 -0.18 -6.75
N HIS A 212 -2.34 0.82 -5.92
CA HIS A 212 -2.50 2.20 -6.38
C HIS A 212 -2.06 3.21 -5.32
N CYS A 213 -1.04 4.03 -5.60
CA CYS A 213 -0.45 4.95 -4.62
C CYS A 213 -1.34 6.18 -4.35
N GLY A 214 -2.12 6.57 -5.35
CA GLY A 214 -2.97 7.77 -5.33
C GLY A 214 -2.27 9.02 -5.86
N GLY A 215 -1.09 8.88 -6.45
CA GLY A 215 -0.28 9.95 -7.05
C GLY A 215 1.02 10.22 -6.32
N HIS A 216 1.25 9.57 -5.17
CA HIS A 216 2.48 9.69 -4.39
C HIS A 216 2.65 8.43 -3.53
N THR A 217 3.85 7.87 -3.45
CA THR A 217 4.18 6.77 -2.53
C THR A 217 4.61 7.31 -1.17
N SER A 218 4.62 6.47 -0.14
CA SER A 218 5.00 6.87 1.22
C SER A 218 6.34 6.26 1.59
N ALA A 219 7.10 6.96 2.43
CA ALA A 219 8.31 6.39 3.01
C ALA A 219 7.95 5.29 4.01
N ALA A 220 8.73 4.21 4.07
CA ALA A 220 8.46 3.10 4.98
C ALA A 220 8.44 3.52 6.46
N VAL A 221 9.33 4.43 6.86
CA VAL A 221 9.41 4.96 8.22
C VAL A 221 8.15 5.74 8.62
N GLU A 222 7.46 6.35 7.65
CA GLU A 222 6.23 7.11 7.89
C GLU A 222 5.04 6.19 8.13
N VAL A 223 4.96 5.06 7.42
CA VAL A 223 3.83 4.13 7.47
C VAL A 223 3.98 3.09 8.58
N TRP A 224 5.18 2.53 8.75
CA TRP A 224 5.43 1.40 9.65
C TRP A 224 6.36 1.72 10.82
N ARG A 225 6.88 2.95 10.90
CA ARG A 225 7.89 3.36 11.90
C ARG A 225 9.16 2.49 11.88
N THR A 226 9.41 1.81 10.76
CA THR A 226 10.59 0.96 10.56
C THR A 226 11.76 1.82 10.07
N ALA A 227 12.86 1.81 10.82
CA ALA A 227 14.13 2.38 10.36
C ALA A 227 14.87 1.39 9.43
N GLY A 228 15.82 1.88 8.64
CA GLY A 228 16.73 1.01 7.88
C GLY A 228 16.29 0.62 6.47
N ALA A 229 15.24 1.23 5.92
CA ALA A 229 14.84 1.06 4.51
C ALA A 229 15.03 2.35 3.70
N PRO A 230 16.27 2.86 3.51
CA PRO A 230 16.53 4.13 2.82
C PRO A 230 16.12 4.14 1.34
N TYR A 231 15.89 2.95 0.77
CA TYR A 231 15.39 2.71 -0.58
C TYR A 231 13.86 2.86 -0.70
N LEU A 232 13.10 2.81 0.39
CA LEU A 232 11.64 3.02 0.41
C LEU A 232 11.31 4.45 0.81
N ARG A 233 11.50 5.37 -0.13
CA ARG A 233 11.15 6.79 0.03
C ARG A 233 9.78 7.09 -0.58
N GLY A 234 9.17 8.17 -0.11
CA GLY A 234 8.00 8.72 -0.79
C GLY A 234 8.43 9.42 -2.07
N VAL A 235 7.81 9.07 -3.19
CA VAL A 235 8.07 9.66 -4.50
C VAL A 235 6.75 10.06 -5.17
N GLU A 236 6.79 11.15 -5.92
CA GLU A 236 5.67 11.54 -6.78
C GLU A 236 5.48 10.50 -7.90
N ASP A 237 4.22 10.18 -8.18
CA ASP A 237 3.85 9.19 -9.18
C ASP A 237 2.70 9.71 -10.06
N PRO A 238 3.01 10.64 -10.98
CA PRO A 238 1.99 11.20 -11.88
C PRO A 238 1.45 10.14 -12.84
N TYR A 239 2.18 9.05 -13.08
CA TYR A 239 1.75 7.96 -13.95
C TYR A 239 0.60 7.19 -13.32
N CYS A 240 0.58 6.98 -12.00
CA CYS A 240 -0.54 6.28 -11.36
C CYS A 240 -1.88 7.01 -11.54
N VAL A 241 -1.94 8.32 -11.32
CA VAL A 241 -3.20 9.08 -11.36
C VAL A 241 -3.67 9.43 -12.76
N ARG A 242 -2.76 9.47 -13.75
CA ARG A 242 -3.11 9.60 -15.17
C ARG A 242 -3.81 8.35 -15.69
N GLU A 243 -3.46 7.20 -15.13
CA GLU A 243 -4.03 5.91 -15.53
C GLU A 243 -5.39 5.66 -14.89
N GLN A 244 -5.49 5.89 -13.58
CA GLN A 244 -6.72 5.69 -12.82
C GLN A 244 -6.80 6.75 -11.73
N SER A 245 -7.98 7.35 -11.50
CA SER A 245 -8.11 8.33 -10.41
C SER A 245 -7.91 7.65 -9.05
N GLY A 246 -8.39 6.41 -8.92
CA GLY A 246 -8.30 5.60 -7.71
C GLY A 246 -9.16 6.12 -6.57
N ASP A 247 -10.13 7.01 -6.85
CA ASP A 247 -11.00 7.60 -5.85
C ASP A 247 -11.98 6.55 -5.26
N TRP A 248 -12.33 6.73 -4.00
CA TRP A 248 -13.30 5.89 -3.30
C TRP A 248 -13.96 6.63 -2.14
N SER A 249 -15.15 6.19 -1.77
CA SER A 249 -15.80 6.57 -0.52
C SER A 249 -16.28 5.33 0.22
N SER A 250 -16.37 5.44 1.55
CA SER A 250 -16.98 4.41 2.37
C SER A 250 -17.68 5.04 3.57
N ARG A 251 -18.76 4.39 4.01
CA ARG A 251 -19.48 4.72 5.24
C ARG A 251 -19.38 3.52 6.17
N LEU A 252 -18.89 3.75 7.39
CA LEU A 252 -18.73 2.72 8.41
C LEU A 252 -19.44 3.15 9.68
N GLU A 253 -20.30 2.29 10.21
CA GLU A 253 -20.95 2.55 11.49
C GLU A 253 -19.92 2.53 12.62
N LEU A 254 -20.02 3.51 13.52
CA LEU A 254 -19.06 3.78 14.60
C LEU A 254 -18.90 2.57 15.52
N GLU A 255 -19.99 1.85 15.77
CA GLU A 255 -19.98 0.63 16.58
C GLU A 255 -19.22 -0.52 15.90
N ALA A 256 -19.38 -0.68 14.58
CA ALA A 256 -18.62 -1.69 13.83
C ALA A 256 -17.11 -1.35 13.83
N VAL A 257 -16.76 -0.07 13.71
CA VAL A 257 -15.37 0.40 13.81
C VAL A 257 -14.82 0.15 15.21
N ARG A 258 -15.55 0.53 16.27
CA ARG A 258 -15.19 0.27 17.67
C ARG A 258 -14.92 -1.21 17.92
N ALA A 259 -15.85 -2.08 17.50
CA ALA A 259 -15.73 -3.52 17.65
C ALA A 259 -14.51 -4.08 16.88
N ALA A 260 -14.21 -3.54 15.70
CA ALA A 260 -13.03 -3.94 14.94
C ALA A 260 -11.72 -3.52 15.63
N LEU A 261 -11.67 -2.29 16.14
CA LEU A 261 -10.51 -1.72 16.84
C LEU A 261 -10.17 -2.48 18.13
N ASN A 262 -11.17 -2.91 18.89
CA ASN A 262 -10.98 -3.64 20.14
C ASN A 262 -10.50 -5.10 19.96
N ARG A 263 -10.45 -5.62 18.73
CA ARG A 263 -9.84 -6.94 18.46
C ARG A 263 -8.31 -6.90 18.53
N ARG A 264 -7.70 -5.72 18.66
CA ARG A 264 -6.25 -5.54 18.68
C ARG A 264 -5.85 -4.64 19.84
N PRO A 265 -4.91 -5.05 20.71
CA PRO A 265 -4.48 -4.24 21.85
C PRO A 265 -3.99 -2.84 21.49
N ARG A 266 -3.33 -2.67 20.34
CA ARG A 266 -2.77 -1.38 19.90
C ARG A 266 -3.82 -0.34 19.51
N THR A 267 -5.03 -0.78 19.13
CA THR A 267 -6.09 0.11 18.64
C THR A 267 -7.29 0.15 19.59
N GLU A 268 -7.21 -0.49 20.76
CA GLU A 268 -8.33 -0.63 21.67
C GLU A 268 -8.83 0.73 22.20
N VAL A 269 -10.13 0.99 21.99
CA VAL A 269 -10.82 2.23 22.39
C VAL A 269 -11.79 2.02 23.57
N GLY A 270 -12.03 0.76 23.95
CA GLY A 270 -12.93 0.41 25.06
C GLY A 270 -14.41 0.34 24.64
N ASP A 271 -15.30 0.55 25.60
CA ASP A 271 -16.76 0.41 25.40
C ASP A 271 -17.39 1.51 24.53
N ARG A 272 -16.66 2.61 24.25
CA ARG A 272 -17.12 3.71 23.41
C ARG A 272 -16.05 4.18 22.43
N LEU A 273 -16.48 4.54 21.21
CA LEU A 273 -15.73 5.31 20.23
C LEU A 273 -16.50 6.61 19.96
N ASP A 274 -15.86 7.75 20.19
CA ASP A 274 -16.41 9.10 20.01
C ASP A 274 -15.92 9.75 18.71
N GLY A 275 -14.74 9.40 18.22
CA GLY A 275 -14.23 9.98 16.98
C GLY A 275 -12.88 9.45 16.54
N VAL A 276 -12.53 9.81 15.30
CA VAL A 276 -11.23 9.55 14.70
C VAL A 276 -10.70 10.88 14.19
N GLN A 277 -9.58 11.33 14.74
CA GLN A 277 -8.95 12.60 14.35
C GLN A 277 -7.59 12.33 13.72
N VAL A 278 -7.36 12.97 12.57
CA VAL A 278 -6.05 12.98 11.90
C VAL A 278 -5.10 13.89 12.65
N LEU A 279 -4.00 13.33 13.13
CA LEU A 279 -2.92 14.09 13.77
C LEU A 279 -1.86 14.51 12.76
N ARG A 280 -1.51 13.61 11.83
CA ARG A 280 -0.43 13.84 10.89
C ARG A 280 -0.64 13.16 9.55
N ARG A 281 -0.15 13.82 8.50
CA ARG A 281 -0.03 13.31 7.13
C ARG A 281 1.43 13.31 6.69
N ASP A 282 1.77 12.43 5.77
CA ASP A 282 3.04 12.50 5.05
C ASP A 282 3.00 13.52 3.90
N ALA A 283 4.13 13.68 3.20
CA ALA A 283 4.24 14.57 2.04
C ALA A 283 3.29 14.21 0.88
N GLY A 284 2.85 12.96 0.78
CA GLY A 284 1.89 12.48 -0.22
C GLY A 284 0.43 12.67 0.18
N GLY A 285 0.17 13.28 1.35
CA GLY A 285 -1.17 13.49 1.90
C GLY A 285 -1.80 12.26 2.54
N ARG A 286 -1.05 11.15 2.68
CA ARG A 286 -1.51 9.95 3.36
C ARG A 286 -1.53 10.18 4.86
N VAL A 287 -2.62 9.80 5.53
CA VAL A 287 -2.68 9.82 7.00
C VAL A 287 -1.69 8.80 7.52
N VAL A 288 -0.87 9.21 8.48
CA VAL A 288 0.16 8.36 9.11
C VAL A 288 -0.08 8.20 10.60
N GLU A 289 -0.75 9.16 11.22
CA GLU A 289 -1.07 9.11 12.65
C GLU A 289 -2.48 9.61 12.94
N LEU A 290 -3.17 8.88 13.82
CA LEU A 290 -4.52 9.13 14.26
C LEU A 290 -4.58 9.15 15.78
N VAL A 291 -5.49 9.95 16.34
CA VAL A 291 -6.00 9.73 17.70
C VAL A 291 -7.42 9.19 17.61
N LEU A 292 -7.68 8.11 18.33
CA LEU A 292 -8.99 7.45 18.40
C LEU A 292 -9.68 7.86 19.70
N SER A 293 -10.54 8.87 19.67
CA SER A 293 -11.23 9.33 20.88
C SER A 293 -12.32 8.34 21.27
N GLY A 294 -12.32 7.85 22.50
CA GLY A 294 -13.28 6.89 23.03
C GLY A 294 -13.18 6.77 24.56
N ALA A 295 -13.58 5.64 25.13
CA ALA A 295 -13.32 5.36 26.54
C ALA A 295 -11.81 5.29 26.86
N ARG A 296 -11.02 4.90 25.86
CA ARG A 296 -9.58 5.11 25.76
C ARG A 296 -9.30 6.02 24.57
N SER A 297 -8.16 6.71 24.61
CA SER A 297 -7.75 7.62 23.54
C SER A 297 -6.35 7.29 22.99
N PRO A 298 -6.13 6.09 22.42
CA PRO A 298 -4.82 5.73 21.90
C PRO A 298 -4.44 6.58 20.69
N VAL A 299 -3.15 6.91 20.60
CA VAL A 299 -2.52 7.40 19.38
C VAL A 299 -1.98 6.21 18.61
N VAL A 300 -2.41 6.05 17.36
CA VAL A 300 -2.11 4.87 16.53
C VAL A 300 -1.59 5.26 15.17
N THR A 301 -0.88 4.34 14.51
CA THR A 301 -0.61 4.51 13.09
C THR A 301 -1.90 4.36 12.29
N ALA A 302 -2.02 5.11 11.19
CA ALA A 302 -3.17 4.98 10.31
C ALA A 302 -3.25 3.58 9.66
N GLU A 303 -2.10 2.93 9.46
CA GLU A 303 -2.06 1.57 8.92
C GLU A 303 -2.56 0.54 9.95
N ASP A 304 -2.23 0.67 11.24
CA ASP A 304 -2.83 -0.18 12.28
C ASP A 304 -4.36 -0.02 12.33
N PHE A 305 -4.85 1.22 12.27
CA PHE A 305 -6.29 1.50 12.17
C PHE A 305 -6.92 0.84 10.94
N ARG A 306 -6.30 1.03 9.76
CA ARG A 306 -6.78 0.44 8.51
C ARG A 306 -6.81 -1.08 8.59
N LEU A 307 -5.75 -1.71 9.07
CA LEU A 307 -5.66 -3.17 9.20
C LEU A 307 -6.70 -3.73 10.17
N ALA A 308 -7.01 -3.02 11.26
CA ALA A 308 -8.09 -3.40 12.18
C ALA A 308 -9.47 -3.37 11.48
N VAL A 309 -9.77 -2.26 10.79
CA VAL A 309 -11.06 -2.06 10.10
C VAL A 309 -11.24 -3.06 8.97
N ILE A 310 -10.27 -3.23 8.07
CA ILE A 310 -10.43 -4.12 6.91
C ILE A 310 -10.47 -5.60 7.29
N ALA A 311 -9.89 -5.98 8.44
CA ALA A 311 -9.99 -7.34 8.95
C ALA A 311 -11.42 -7.69 9.36
N ALA A 312 -12.21 -6.71 9.79
CA ALA A 312 -13.61 -6.89 10.19
C ALA A 312 -14.60 -6.61 9.04
N ALA A 313 -14.38 -5.53 8.29
CA ALA A 313 -15.32 -5.01 7.28
C ALA A 313 -14.89 -5.29 5.83
N GLY A 314 -13.78 -6.00 5.63
CA GLY A 314 -13.26 -6.36 4.32
C GLY A 314 -12.37 -5.29 3.67
N VAL A 315 -11.51 -5.70 2.74
CA VAL A 315 -10.47 -4.86 2.12
C VAL A 315 -10.98 -3.64 1.34
N ARG A 316 -12.26 -3.63 0.97
CA ARG A 316 -12.91 -2.51 0.26
C ARG A 316 -13.44 -1.43 1.21
N SER A 317 -13.58 -1.71 2.51
CA SER A 317 -14.09 -0.77 3.52
C SER A 317 -13.16 0.43 3.74
N LEU A 318 -11.85 0.21 3.69
CA LEU A 318 -10.83 1.26 3.80
C LEU A 318 -9.63 0.91 2.91
N ARG A 319 -9.70 1.33 1.65
CA ARG A 319 -8.78 0.86 0.60
C ARG A 319 -7.34 1.33 0.81
N SER A 320 -7.15 2.52 1.35
CA SER A 320 -5.84 3.13 1.66
C SER A 320 -5.93 3.97 2.93
N THR A 321 -4.81 4.50 3.40
CA THR A 321 -4.75 5.52 4.46
C THR A 321 -4.70 6.94 3.90
N ARG A 322 -4.87 7.11 2.58
CA ARG A 322 -4.99 8.42 1.94
C ARG A 322 -6.47 8.77 1.84
N PHE A 323 -7.01 9.29 2.94
CA PHE A 323 -8.40 9.68 3.07
C PHE A 323 -8.58 10.96 3.89
N GLU A 324 -9.75 11.56 3.73
CA GLU A 324 -10.41 12.41 4.72
C GLU A 324 -11.47 11.58 5.47
N VAL A 325 -11.75 11.96 6.71
CA VAL A 325 -12.76 11.31 7.56
C VAL A 325 -13.65 12.35 8.23
N ALA A 326 -14.96 12.12 8.19
CA ALA A 326 -15.95 12.95 8.87
C ALA A 326 -16.94 12.08 9.64
N ARG A 327 -17.38 12.53 10.82
CA ARG A 327 -18.42 11.84 11.61
C ARG A 327 -19.79 12.39 11.25
N HIS A 328 -20.69 11.53 10.77
CA HIS A 328 -22.09 11.84 10.47
C HIS A 328 -22.99 10.98 11.38
N GLY A 329 -23.38 11.52 12.53
CA GLY A 329 -24.19 10.82 13.53
C GLY A 329 -23.47 9.60 14.10
N THR A 330 -24.01 8.40 13.84
CA THR A 330 -23.46 7.11 14.27
C THR A 330 -22.47 6.51 13.28
N ALA A 331 -22.05 7.24 12.24
CA ALA A 331 -21.12 6.72 11.24
C ALA A 331 -19.92 7.62 11.00
N LEU A 332 -18.85 7.00 10.52
CA LEU A 332 -17.69 7.64 9.91
C LEU A 332 -17.81 7.52 8.40
N VAL A 333 -17.67 8.65 7.71
CA VAL A 333 -17.63 8.73 6.26
C VAL A 333 -16.19 9.02 5.85
N PHE A 334 -15.63 8.14 5.05
CA PHE A 334 -14.30 8.26 4.49
C PHE A 334 -14.39 8.60 3.01
N THR A 335 -13.56 9.52 2.55
CA THR A 335 -13.35 9.79 1.12
C THR A 335 -11.86 9.80 0.86
N GLY A 336 -11.40 8.99 -0.07
CA GLY A 336 -9.98 8.78 -0.25
C GLY A 336 -9.59 8.37 -1.65
N ARG A 337 -8.29 8.11 -1.79
CA ARG A 337 -7.67 7.75 -3.06
C ARG A 337 -6.68 6.61 -2.89
N GLY A 338 -6.55 5.80 -3.92
CA GLY A 338 -5.59 4.71 -4.00
C GLY A 338 -6.01 3.47 -3.21
N SER A 339 -5.16 2.46 -3.25
CA SER A 339 -5.43 1.12 -2.74
C SER A 339 -4.12 0.46 -2.30
N GLY A 340 -4.06 0.07 -1.03
CA GLY A 340 -2.89 -0.51 -0.39
C GLY A 340 -2.10 0.46 0.49
N HIS A 341 -0.99 -0.04 1.03
CA HIS A 341 -0.18 0.64 2.05
C HIS A 341 0.58 1.86 1.48
N GLY A 342 0.84 1.90 0.17
CA GLY A 342 1.42 3.08 -0.49
C GLY A 342 2.95 3.14 -0.51
N VAL A 343 3.64 2.11 -0.01
CA VAL A 343 5.11 2.06 0.05
C VAL A 343 5.67 1.25 -1.12
N GLY A 344 6.83 1.63 -1.66
CA GLY A 344 7.50 0.92 -2.75
C GLY A 344 6.75 0.99 -4.09
N LEU A 345 6.78 -0.10 -4.87
CA LEU A 345 6.25 -0.12 -6.23
C LEU A 345 4.71 0.06 -6.26
N CYS A 346 4.23 1.04 -7.03
CA CYS A 346 2.82 1.15 -7.39
C CYS A 346 2.54 0.35 -8.67
N GLN A 347 1.60 -0.60 -8.65
CA GLN A 347 1.30 -1.45 -9.81
C GLN A 347 0.62 -0.68 -10.95
N VAL A 348 -0.33 0.20 -10.63
CA VAL A 348 -0.94 1.08 -11.64
C VAL A 348 0.10 2.05 -12.21
N GLY A 349 0.95 2.62 -11.35
CA GLY A 349 2.05 3.49 -11.79
C GLY A 349 3.13 2.74 -12.60
N LEU A 350 3.38 1.45 -12.32
CA LEU A 350 4.25 0.59 -13.15
C LEU A 350 3.71 0.52 -14.58
N LEU A 351 2.43 0.18 -14.76
CA LEU A 351 1.82 0.12 -16.10
C LEU A 351 1.84 1.48 -16.79
N GLY A 352 1.55 2.58 -16.07
CA GLY A 352 1.61 3.92 -16.64
C GLY A 352 3.02 4.34 -17.08
N ARG A 353 4.06 3.95 -16.33
CA ARG A 353 5.45 4.21 -16.71
C ARG A 353 5.89 3.37 -17.92
N LEU A 354 5.46 2.10 -17.99
CA LEU A 354 5.71 1.25 -19.16
C LEU A 354 5.01 1.79 -20.41
N ARG A 355 3.76 2.27 -20.30
CA ARG A 355 3.05 2.96 -21.40
C ARG A 355 3.77 4.22 -21.85
N ALA A 356 4.42 4.93 -20.94
CA ALA A 356 5.26 6.07 -21.24
C ALA A 356 6.64 5.70 -21.82
N GLY A 357 6.89 4.44 -22.13
CA GLY A 357 8.12 3.96 -22.78
C GLY A 357 9.30 3.75 -21.84
N GLN A 358 9.12 3.81 -20.52
CA GLN A 358 10.20 3.51 -19.57
C GLN A 358 10.52 2.01 -19.57
N THR A 359 11.80 1.68 -19.47
CA THR A 359 12.26 0.30 -19.31
C THR A 359 11.96 -0.23 -17.91
N VAL A 360 11.90 -1.56 -17.75
CA VAL A 360 11.73 -2.19 -16.43
C VAL A 360 12.73 -1.67 -15.39
N ALA A 361 13.99 -1.49 -15.75
CA ALA A 361 15.02 -0.96 -14.85
C ALA A 361 14.72 0.49 -14.41
N GLN A 362 14.32 1.35 -15.34
CA GLN A 362 13.91 2.73 -15.03
C GLN A 362 12.69 2.76 -14.11
N VAL A 363 11.71 1.88 -14.34
CA VAL A 363 10.53 1.79 -13.48
C VAL A 363 10.91 1.36 -12.07
N LEU A 364 11.68 0.29 -11.91
CA LEU A 364 12.09 -0.20 -10.59
C LEU A 364 12.94 0.84 -9.86
N GLY A 365 13.89 1.50 -10.53
CA GLY A 365 14.71 2.56 -9.95
C GLY A 365 13.91 3.81 -9.54
N ALA A 366 12.75 4.05 -10.14
CA ALA A 366 11.87 5.15 -9.74
C ALA A 366 11.14 4.89 -8.41
N TYR A 367 10.89 3.64 -8.04
CA TYR A 367 10.19 3.27 -6.79
C TYR A 367 11.13 2.81 -5.68
N TYR A 368 12.31 2.32 -6.03
CA TYR A 368 13.31 1.82 -5.09
C TYR A 368 14.60 2.62 -5.27
N ALA A 369 14.84 3.57 -4.36
CA ALA A 369 15.93 4.53 -4.51
C ALA A 369 17.30 3.92 -4.15
N GLY A 370 18.29 4.07 -5.02
CA GLY A 370 19.67 3.66 -4.76
C GLY A 370 19.85 2.16 -4.57
N VAL A 371 19.09 1.36 -5.33
CA VAL A 371 19.18 -0.11 -5.32
C VAL A 371 19.83 -0.62 -6.59
N ASP A 372 20.56 -1.72 -6.45
CA ASP A 372 21.22 -2.40 -7.56
C ASP A 372 20.37 -3.58 -8.06
N LEU A 373 20.40 -3.83 -9.36
CA LEU A 373 19.84 -5.04 -9.94
C LEU A 373 20.90 -6.16 -9.92
N SER A 374 20.79 -7.04 -8.93
CA SER A 374 21.70 -8.16 -8.70
C SER A 374 21.17 -9.48 -9.27
N ARG A 375 22.01 -10.52 -9.32
CA ARG A 375 21.63 -11.87 -9.79
C ARG A 375 22.13 -12.95 -8.84
N LEU A 376 21.27 -13.91 -8.50
CA LEU A 376 21.62 -15.09 -7.71
C LEU A 376 22.72 -15.92 -8.39
N GLY A 377 23.77 -16.27 -7.65
CA GLY A 377 24.91 -17.03 -8.16
C GLY A 377 25.87 -16.26 -9.07
N GLY A 378 25.68 -14.95 -9.26
CA GLY A 378 26.69 -14.07 -9.86
C GLY A 378 27.62 -13.51 -8.80
N THR A 379 28.94 -13.63 -9.01
CA THR A 379 29.97 -12.90 -8.26
C THR A 379 29.97 -11.43 -8.60
#